data_AF-A0A502Y5M3-F1
#
_entry.id   AF-A0A502Y5M3-F1
#
_cell.length_a   1.000
_cell.length_b   1.000
_cell.length_c   1.000
_cell.angle_alpha   90.00
_cell.angle_beta   90.00
_cell.angle_gamma   90.00
#
_symmetry.space_group_name_H-M   'P 1'
#
loop_
_entity.id
_entity.type
_entity.pdbx_description
1 polymer ?
#
loop_
_entity_poly.entity_id
_entity_poly.type
_entity_poly.pdbx_seq_one_letter_code
_entity_poly.pdbx_strand_id
1 'polypeptide(L)'
;MRRGQASSSWRTFAANQRRANDIFGDLYEEAFNPHAVTSEIIIAAHECYSVIERRRKEILAWQASVTRNSFEESWLIEGHFHLLFVIGELMRRASIPLSETTIAIGLIEKASNILRTFVERNQKVANYRLFRLARSREEILKIIDNNSKPDEANPVQIELF
;
A
#
# COMPACT_ATOMS: atom_id res chain seq x y z
N MET A 1 5.50 50.99 23.45
CA MET A 1 6.33 49.77 23.32
C MET A 1 5.43 48.58 23.05
N ARG A 2 5.55 47.96 21.87
CA ARG A 2 4.65 46.89 21.37
C ARG A 2 4.98 45.54 22.01
N ARG A 3 3.97 44.82 22.52
CA ARG A 3 4.04 43.40 22.88
C ARG A 3 4.09 42.57 21.60
N GLY A 4 5.20 41.88 21.36
CA GLY A 4 5.44 41.06 20.18
C GLY A 4 4.68 39.73 20.22
N GLN A 5 4.08 39.39 19.09
CA GLN A 5 3.36 38.17 18.77
C GLN A 5 4.28 36.93 18.83
N ALA A 6 4.03 36.01 19.76
CA ALA A 6 4.69 34.69 19.77
C ALA A 6 3.75 33.53 20.20
N SER A 7 2.43 33.75 20.23
CA SER A 7 1.47 32.77 20.77
C SER A 7 0.66 31.99 19.74
N SER A 8 0.79 32.32 18.44
CA SER A 8 0.00 31.72 17.36
C SER A 8 0.63 30.43 16.82
N SER A 9 1.96 30.37 16.68
CA SER A 9 2.67 29.24 16.04
C SER A 9 2.52 27.91 16.79
N TRP A 10 2.69 27.93 18.11
CA TRP A 10 2.67 26.72 18.94
C TRP A 10 1.28 26.09 19.07
N ARG A 11 0.23 26.91 19.05
CA ARG A 11 -1.16 26.42 19.10
C ARG A 11 -1.55 25.72 17.79
N THR A 12 -1.07 26.21 16.65
CA THR A 12 -1.27 25.57 15.35
C THR A 12 -0.53 24.25 15.25
N PHE A 13 0.71 24.18 15.75
CA PHE A 13 1.51 22.95 15.73
C PHE A 13 0.90 21.83 16.60
N ALA A 14 0.49 22.17 17.83
CA ALA A 14 -0.16 21.22 18.73
C ALA A 14 -1.56 20.77 18.25
N ALA A 15 -2.29 21.65 17.55
CA ALA A 15 -3.56 21.28 16.92
C ALA A 15 -3.38 20.34 15.72
N ASN A 16 -2.32 20.52 14.92
CA ASN A 16 -1.96 19.62 13.83
C ASN A 16 -1.53 18.23 14.33
N GLN A 17 -0.74 18.16 15.40
CA GLN A 17 -0.38 16.87 16.02
C GLN A 17 -1.60 16.10 16.54
N ARG A 18 -2.58 16.77 17.17
CA ARG A 18 -3.81 16.10 17.61
C ARG A 18 -4.63 15.55 16.45
N ARG A 19 -4.84 16.35 15.39
CA ARG A 19 -5.57 15.91 14.19
C ARG A 19 -4.88 14.79 13.45
N ALA A 20 -3.55 14.79 13.43
CA ALA A 20 -2.80 13.74 12.77
C ALA A 20 -2.76 12.46 13.63
N ASN A 21 -2.70 12.55 14.96
CA ASN A 21 -2.94 11.41 15.84
C ASN A 21 -4.36 10.83 15.68
N ASP A 22 -5.38 11.65 15.37
CA ASP A 22 -6.73 11.15 15.10
C ASP A 22 -6.81 10.33 13.79
N ILE A 23 -5.89 10.56 12.83
CA ILE A 23 -5.87 9.88 11.53
C ILE A 23 -4.90 8.69 11.53
N PHE A 24 -3.73 8.84 12.15
CA PHE A 24 -2.63 7.90 12.09
C PHE A 24 -2.38 7.16 13.41
N GLY A 25 -2.93 7.62 14.53
CA GLY A 25 -2.76 7.01 15.84
C GLY A 25 -1.28 6.79 16.19
N ASP A 26 -0.97 5.57 16.62
CA ASP A 26 0.40 5.17 16.98
C ASP A 26 1.34 5.07 15.77
N LEU A 27 0.80 5.09 14.54
CA LEU A 27 1.58 5.03 13.30
C LEU A 27 2.06 6.42 12.84
N TYR A 28 1.71 7.50 13.56
CA TYR A 28 2.06 8.86 13.14
C TYR A 28 3.57 9.05 12.97
N GLU A 29 4.35 8.64 13.97
CA GLU A 29 5.82 8.76 13.92
C GLU A 29 6.43 7.92 12.80
N GLU A 30 5.87 6.75 12.50
CA GLU A 30 6.36 5.90 11.41
C GLU A 30 5.95 6.46 10.03
N ALA A 31 4.70 6.91 9.89
CA ALA A 31 4.15 7.44 8.65
C ALA A 31 4.78 8.77 8.22
N PHE A 32 5.26 9.57 9.18
CA PHE A 32 5.87 10.87 8.93
C PHE A 32 7.34 10.93 9.35
N ASN A 33 8.01 9.79 9.57
CA ASN A 33 9.45 9.78 9.79
C ASN A 33 10.16 10.28 8.52
N PRO A 34 10.74 11.50 8.50
CA PRO A 34 11.34 12.05 7.28
C PRO A 34 12.58 11.29 6.83
N HIS A 35 13.17 10.46 7.68
CA HIS A 35 14.29 9.58 7.32
C HIS A 35 13.83 8.26 6.68
N ALA A 36 12.57 7.88 6.83
CA ALA A 36 11.99 6.66 6.25
C ALA A 36 10.98 6.97 5.12
N VAL A 37 10.31 8.12 5.18
CA VAL A 37 9.26 8.57 4.26
C VAL A 37 9.64 9.96 3.75
N THR A 38 10.33 10.00 2.60
CA THR A 38 10.70 11.26 1.94
C THR A 38 9.60 11.75 0.99
N SER A 39 9.68 13.00 0.56
CA SER A 39 8.77 13.56 -0.45
C SER A 39 8.78 12.76 -1.75
N GLU A 40 9.94 12.27 -2.17
CA GLU A 40 10.12 11.50 -3.40
C GLU A 40 9.43 10.15 -3.30
N ILE A 41 9.48 9.49 -2.13
CA ILE A 41 8.75 8.25 -1.86
C ILE A 41 7.24 8.49 -1.91
N ILE A 42 6.75 9.60 -1.34
CA ILE A 42 5.33 9.94 -1.37
C ILE A 42 4.85 10.19 -2.81
N ILE A 43 5.62 10.93 -3.61
CA ILE A 43 5.32 11.20 -5.01
C ILE A 43 5.29 9.90 -5.81
N ALA A 44 6.31 9.05 -5.68
CA ALA A 44 6.38 7.77 -6.37
C ALA A 44 5.21 6.84 -5.98
N ALA A 45 4.87 6.76 -4.69
CA ALA A 45 3.73 5.98 -4.22
C ALA A 45 2.40 6.53 -4.79
N HIS A 46 2.23 7.84 -4.83
CA HIS A 46 1.02 8.47 -5.38
C HIS A 46 0.89 8.27 -6.90
N GLU A 47 1.98 8.41 -7.65
CA GLU A 47 2.01 8.18 -9.10
C GLU A 47 1.72 6.71 -9.42
N CYS A 48 2.36 5.77 -8.71
CA CYS A 48 2.08 4.35 -8.82
C CYS A 48 0.61 4.04 -8.47
N TYR A 49 0.11 4.59 -7.37
CA TYR A 49 -1.28 4.39 -6.95
C TYR A 49 -2.29 4.97 -7.95
N SER A 50 -1.96 6.06 -8.63
CA SER A 50 -2.82 6.65 -9.66
C SER A 50 -3.05 5.68 -10.84
N VAL A 51 -2.06 4.86 -11.18
CA VAL A 51 -2.21 3.78 -12.18
C VAL A 51 -3.13 2.68 -11.66
N ILE A 52 -2.93 2.25 -10.41
CA ILE A 52 -3.77 1.23 -9.75
C ILE A 52 -5.23 1.70 -9.66
N GLU A 53 -5.46 2.95 -9.27
CA GLU A 53 -6.78 3.54 -9.10
C GLU A 53 -7.52 3.67 -10.44
N ARG A 54 -6.82 3.95 -11.53
CA ARG A 54 -7.39 3.93 -12.89
C ARG A 54 -7.88 2.53 -13.25
N ARG A 55 -7.07 1.49 -13.05
CA ARG A 55 -7.50 0.09 -13.24
C ARG A 55 -8.71 -0.25 -12.36
N ARG A 56 -8.70 0.17 -11.09
CA ARG A 56 -9.83 -0.05 -10.16
C ARG A 56 -11.14 0.58 -10.68
N LYS A 57 -11.07 1.81 -11.21
CA LYS A 57 -12.23 2.52 -11.79
C LYS A 57 -12.76 1.82 -13.04
N GLU A 58 -11.87 1.32 -13.91
CA GLU A 58 -12.26 0.55 -15.09
C GLU A 58 -13.03 -0.73 -14.71
N ILE A 59 -12.57 -1.43 -13.66
CA ILE A 59 -13.25 -2.62 -13.13
C ILE A 59 -14.62 -2.28 -12.55
N LEU A 60 -14.72 -1.20 -11.77
CA LEU A 60 -16.01 -0.74 -11.23
C LEU A 60 -17.00 -0.38 -12.34
N ALA A 61 -16.53 0.32 -13.38
CA ALA A 61 -17.34 0.67 -14.54
C ALA A 61 -17.80 -0.59 -15.29
N TRP A 62 -16.92 -1.57 -15.46
CA TRP A 62 -17.26 -2.86 -16.07
C TRP A 62 -18.32 -3.61 -15.25
N GLN A 63 -18.15 -3.70 -13.93
CA GLN A 63 -19.13 -4.36 -13.05
C GLN A 63 -20.51 -3.71 -13.09
N ALA A 64 -20.57 -2.38 -13.22
CA ALA A 64 -21.83 -1.67 -13.39
C ALA A 64 -22.50 -1.99 -14.73
N SER A 65 -21.72 -2.37 -15.76
CA SER A 65 -22.20 -2.65 -17.12
C SER A 65 -22.62 -4.11 -17.37
N VAL A 66 -22.21 -5.06 -16.51
CA VAL A 66 -22.45 -6.50 -16.71
C VAL A 66 -23.23 -7.09 -15.54
N THR A 67 -24.32 -7.81 -15.82
CA THR A 67 -25.23 -8.37 -14.81
C THR A 67 -24.70 -9.62 -14.08
N ARG A 68 -23.40 -9.98 -14.22
CA ARG A 68 -22.85 -11.25 -13.69
C ARG A 68 -21.44 -11.14 -13.08
N ASN A 69 -21.29 -11.85 -11.97
CA ASN A 69 -20.15 -11.97 -11.04
C ASN A 69 -18.82 -12.54 -11.58
N SER A 70 -18.53 -12.50 -12.88
CA SER A 70 -17.37 -13.22 -13.45
C SER A 70 -16.20 -12.32 -13.86
N PHE A 71 -15.91 -11.25 -13.12
CA PHE A 71 -14.66 -10.51 -13.34
C PHE A 71 -13.52 -11.11 -12.53
N GLU A 72 -12.51 -11.64 -13.22
CA GLU A 72 -11.33 -12.28 -12.62
C GLU A 72 -10.56 -11.35 -11.67
N GLU A 73 -10.67 -10.02 -11.81
CA GLU A 73 -9.94 -9.07 -10.97
C GLU A 73 -10.85 -8.23 -10.06
N SER A 74 -12.07 -8.71 -9.79
CA SER A 74 -13.00 -8.03 -8.85
C SER A 74 -12.39 -7.82 -7.46
N TRP A 75 -11.39 -8.62 -7.09
CA TRP A 75 -10.62 -8.46 -5.86
C TRP A 75 -9.84 -7.14 -5.78
N LEU A 76 -9.49 -6.52 -6.91
CA LEU A 76 -8.73 -5.25 -6.92
C LEU A 76 -9.52 -4.10 -6.29
N ILE A 77 -10.86 -4.16 -6.34
CA ILE A 77 -11.74 -3.16 -5.72
C ILE A 77 -11.49 -3.05 -4.21
N GLU A 78 -11.21 -4.18 -3.57
CA GLU A 78 -10.97 -4.28 -2.12
C GLU A 78 -9.46 -4.36 -1.80
N GLY A 79 -8.65 -4.86 -2.74
CA GLY A 79 -7.23 -5.16 -2.57
C GLY A 79 -6.25 -4.10 -3.07
N HIS A 80 -6.72 -2.96 -3.60
CA HIS A 80 -5.84 -1.98 -4.25
C HIS A 80 -4.71 -1.43 -3.37
N PHE A 81 -4.94 -1.22 -2.07
CA PHE A 81 -3.86 -0.82 -1.16
C PHE A 81 -2.89 -1.95 -0.85
N HIS A 82 -3.36 -3.20 -0.84
CA HIS A 82 -2.47 -4.35 -0.74
C HIS A 82 -1.59 -4.48 -1.98
N LEU A 83 -2.08 -4.04 -3.15
CA LEU A 83 -1.28 -4.05 -4.38
C LEU A 83 -0.09 -3.08 -4.26
N LEU A 84 -0.33 -1.87 -3.74
CA LEU A 84 0.73 -0.91 -3.45
C LEU A 84 1.72 -1.45 -2.40
N PHE A 85 1.21 -2.11 -1.35
CA PHE A 85 2.05 -2.79 -0.36
C PHE A 85 2.97 -3.84 -0.99
N VAL A 86 2.44 -4.73 -1.84
CA VAL A 86 3.23 -5.77 -2.50
C VAL A 86 4.31 -5.17 -3.40
N ILE A 87 4.01 -4.09 -4.13
CA ILE A 87 5.01 -3.38 -4.94
C ILE A 87 6.16 -2.86 -4.06
N GLY A 88 5.83 -2.21 -2.93
CA GLY A 88 6.83 -1.73 -1.98
C GLY A 88 7.69 -2.86 -1.39
N GLU A 89 7.09 -4.00 -1.07
CA GLU A 89 7.82 -5.20 -0.61
C GLU A 89 8.77 -5.73 -1.69
N LEU A 90 8.31 -5.85 -2.93
CA LEU A 90 9.15 -6.31 -4.05
C LEU A 90 10.35 -5.38 -4.26
N MET A 91 10.15 -4.07 -4.21
CA MET A 91 11.23 -3.08 -4.34
C MET A 91 12.23 -3.18 -3.17
N ARG A 92 11.74 -3.23 -1.92
CA ARG A 92 12.60 -3.38 -0.73
C ARG A 92 13.47 -4.62 -0.80
N ARG A 93 12.88 -5.77 -1.16
CA ARG A 93 13.57 -7.07 -1.25
C ARG A 93 14.54 -7.17 -2.41
N ALA A 94 14.38 -6.32 -3.43
CA ALA A 94 15.31 -6.21 -4.55
C ALA A 94 16.34 -5.08 -4.34
N SER A 95 16.36 -4.46 -3.15
CA SER A 95 17.21 -3.30 -2.85
C SER A 95 17.02 -2.13 -3.83
N ILE A 96 15.81 -1.97 -4.36
CA ILE A 96 15.44 -0.86 -5.26
C ILE A 96 14.88 0.29 -4.43
N PRO A 97 15.35 1.54 -4.63
CA PRO A 97 14.80 2.70 -3.91
C PRO A 97 13.31 2.89 -4.17
N LEU A 98 12.51 3.10 -3.11
CA LEU A 98 11.07 3.32 -3.21
C LEU A 98 10.66 4.58 -4.01
N SER A 99 11.61 5.48 -4.26
CA SER A 99 11.43 6.66 -5.11
C SER A 99 11.48 6.37 -6.61
N GLU A 100 11.84 5.14 -7.03
CA GLU A 100 11.91 4.75 -8.45
C GLU A 100 10.51 4.46 -9.04
N THR A 101 9.77 5.52 -9.40
CA THR A 101 8.38 5.38 -9.88
C THR A 101 8.23 4.44 -11.08
N THR A 102 9.11 4.56 -12.08
CA THR A 102 9.01 3.75 -13.31
C THR A 102 9.10 2.26 -13.00
N ILE A 103 9.98 1.88 -12.07
CA ILE A 103 10.12 0.49 -11.63
C ILE A 103 8.88 0.07 -10.84
N ALA A 104 8.40 0.92 -9.91
CA ALA A 104 7.18 0.64 -9.13
C ALA A 104 5.97 0.35 -10.03
N ILE A 105 5.75 1.18 -11.06
CA ILE A 105 4.68 0.99 -12.05
C ILE A 105 4.91 -0.29 -12.86
N GLY A 106 6.15 -0.58 -13.26
CA GLY A 106 6.50 -1.81 -13.98
C GLY A 106 6.22 -3.10 -13.20
N LEU A 107 6.16 -3.02 -11.86
CA LEU A 107 5.88 -4.17 -10.99
C LEU A 107 4.40 -4.46 -10.77
N ILE A 108 3.48 -3.62 -11.26
CA ILE A 108 2.03 -3.76 -11.02
C ILE A 108 1.51 -5.15 -11.41
N GLU A 109 1.90 -5.69 -12.57
CA GLU A 109 1.41 -7.00 -13.01
C GLU A 109 1.99 -8.14 -12.17
N LYS A 110 3.28 -8.08 -11.80
CA LYS A 110 3.90 -9.07 -10.90
C LYS A 110 3.21 -9.07 -9.54
N ALA A 111 2.98 -7.88 -8.98
CA ALA A 111 2.26 -7.71 -7.71
C ALA A 111 0.80 -8.17 -7.81
N SER A 112 0.14 -7.93 -8.95
CA SER A 112 -1.23 -8.39 -9.20
C SER A 112 -1.32 -9.92 -9.19
N ASN A 113 -0.34 -10.62 -9.77
CA ASN A 113 -0.30 -12.09 -9.79
C ASN A 113 -0.09 -12.69 -8.39
N ILE A 114 0.72 -12.04 -7.55
CA ILE A 114 0.90 -12.42 -6.14
C ILE A 114 -0.42 -12.30 -5.39
N LEU A 115 -1.14 -11.18 -5.54
CA LEU A 115 -2.44 -11.01 -4.89
C LEU A 115 -3.53 -11.92 -5.46
N ARG A 116 -3.51 -12.19 -6.77
CA ARG A 116 -4.39 -13.18 -7.40
C ARG A 116 -4.19 -14.55 -6.75
N THR A 117 -2.94 -14.98 -6.62
CA THR A 117 -2.59 -16.24 -5.93
C THR A 117 -3.09 -16.26 -4.49
N PHE A 118 -2.96 -15.14 -3.77
CA PHE A 118 -3.49 -15.00 -2.40
C PHE A 118 -5.02 -15.17 -2.36
N VAL A 119 -5.74 -14.51 -3.26
CA VAL A 119 -7.22 -14.59 -3.35
C VAL A 119 -7.66 -16.00 -3.74
N GLU A 120 -7.01 -16.62 -4.72
CA GLU A 120 -7.31 -17.98 -5.19
C GLU A 120 -7.10 -19.03 -4.09
N ARG A 121 -6.09 -18.88 -3.25
CA ARG A 121 -5.89 -19.74 -2.07
C ARG A 121 -6.96 -19.54 -0.98
N ASN A 122 -7.73 -18.46 -1.06
CA ASN A 122 -8.72 -18.05 -0.05
C ASN A 122 -10.15 -17.90 -0.61
N GLN A 123 -10.50 -18.64 -1.68
CA GLN A 123 -11.82 -18.57 -2.36
C GLN A 123 -13.05 -18.72 -1.44
N LYS A 124 -12.90 -19.31 -0.24
CA LYS A 124 -13.99 -19.46 0.74
C LYS A 124 -14.30 -18.17 1.52
N VAL A 125 -13.52 -17.10 1.35
CA VAL A 125 -13.68 -15.83 2.07
C VAL A 125 -13.93 -14.71 1.07
N ALA A 126 -14.97 -13.91 1.30
CA ALA A 126 -15.25 -12.75 0.46
C ALA A 126 -14.09 -11.73 0.53
N ASN A 127 -13.74 -11.13 -0.62
CA ASN A 127 -12.58 -10.24 -0.77
C ASN A 127 -12.52 -9.11 0.26
N TYR A 128 -13.64 -8.42 0.51
CA TYR A 128 -13.72 -7.32 1.50
C TYR A 128 -13.33 -7.76 2.91
N ARG A 129 -13.64 -9.02 3.27
CA ARG A 129 -13.26 -9.60 4.57
C ARG A 129 -11.83 -10.09 4.53
N LEU A 130 -11.44 -10.74 3.43
CA LEU A 130 -10.11 -11.29 3.23
C LEU A 130 -9.03 -10.23 3.43
N PHE A 131 -9.12 -9.08 2.76
CA PHE A 131 -8.12 -8.01 2.87
C PHE A 131 -8.12 -7.27 4.21
N ARG A 132 -9.07 -7.54 5.11
CA ARG A 132 -9.14 -6.90 6.45
C ARG A 132 -8.71 -7.81 7.59
N LEU A 133 -8.34 -9.06 7.29
CA LEU A 133 -7.81 -9.97 8.32
C LEU A 133 -6.39 -9.55 8.71
N ALA A 134 -6.09 -9.58 10.01
CA ALA A 134 -4.75 -9.31 10.52
C ALA A 134 -3.66 -10.21 9.88
N ARG A 135 -4.02 -11.45 9.52
CA ARG A 135 -3.11 -12.42 8.89
C ARG A 135 -2.83 -12.18 7.40
N SER A 136 -3.59 -11.32 6.73
CA SER A 136 -3.50 -11.19 5.26
C SER A 136 -2.14 -10.70 4.81
N ARG A 137 -1.54 -9.78 5.56
CA ARG A 137 -0.16 -9.33 5.34
C ARG A 137 0.82 -10.49 5.38
N GLU A 138 0.77 -11.33 6.42
CA GLU A 138 1.66 -12.48 6.59
C GLU A 138 1.51 -13.50 5.44
N GLU A 139 0.26 -13.81 5.05
CA GLU A 139 -0.01 -14.75 3.96
C GLU A 139 0.44 -14.23 2.59
N ILE A 140 0.33 -12.92 2.36
CA ILE A 140 0.87 -12.29 1.15
C ILE A 140 2.40 -12.35 1.16
N LEU A 141 3.05 -12.04 2.28
CA LEU A 141 4.50 -12.13 2.41
C LEU A 141 4.99 -13.56 2.15
N LYS A 142 4.30 -14.59 2.66
CA LYS A 142 4.59 -15.99 2.35
C LYS A 142 4.63 -16.24 0.85
N ILE A 143 3.72 -15.67 0.07
CA ILE A 143 3.71 -15.87 -1.39
C ILE A 143 4.93 -15.22 -2.04
N ILE A 144 5.32 -14.02 -1.59
CA ILE A 144 6.55 -13.34 -2.05
C ILE A 144 7.79 -14.18 -1.71
N ASP A 145 7.79 -14.78 -0.51
CA ASP A 145 8.84 -15.65 0.04
C ASP A 145 8.83 -17.09 -0.53
N ASN A 146 8.15 -17.36 -1.64
CA ASN A 146 8.01 -18.71 -2.21
C ASN A 146 7.49 -19.76 -1.19
N ASN A 147 6.60 -19.33 -0.30
CA ASN A 147 5.98 -20.05 0.81
C ASN A 147 6.89 -20.39 1.99
N SER A 148 8.04 -19.73 2.16
CA SER A 148 8.79 -19.81 3.43
C SER A 148 8.14 -18.96 4.53
N LYS A 149 8.53 -19.19 5.78
CA LYS A 149 8.08 -18.38 6.92
C LYS A 149 8.63 -16.95 6.76
N PRO A 150 7.78 -15.90 6.72
CA PRO A 150 8.27 -14.54 6.57
C PRO A 150 9.06 -14.12 7.80
N ASP A 151 10.24 -13.55 7.58
CA ASP A 151 10.99 -12.82 8.60
C ASP A 151 11.00 -11.34 8.18
N GLU A 152 10.23 -10.51 8.87
CA GLU A 152 10.17 -9.06 8.59
C GLU A 152 11.48 -8.35 8.94
N ALA A 153 12.28 -8.90 9.87
CA ALA A 153 13.57 -8.34 10.23
C ALA A 153 14.65 -8.70 9.20
N ASN A 154 14.53 -9.86 8.56
CA ASN A 154 15.48 -10.36 7.54
C ASN A 154 14.74 -10.90 6.33
N PRO A 155 14.11 -10.04 5.50
CA PRO A 155 13.32 -10.49 4.37
C PRO A 155 14.20 -11.14 3.30
N VAL A 156 13.68 -12.20 2.67
CA VAL A 156 14.36 -12.89 1.55
C VAL A 156 14.59 -11.88 0.43
N GLN A 157 15.86 -11.73 0.04
CA GLN A 157 16.25 -10.91 -1.09
C GLN A 157 15.83 -11.59 -2.39
N ILE A 158 15.34 -10.80 -3.35
CA ILE A 158 14.83 -11.31 -4.62
C ILE A 158 15.50 -10.59 -5.79
N GLU A 159 15.72 -11.33 -6.88
CA GLU A 159 16.06 -10.74 -8.18
C GLU A 159 14.76 -10.46 -8.95
N LEU A 160 14.61 -9.23 -9.44
CA LEU A 160 13.45 -8.82 -10.24
C LEU A 160 13.69 -8.90 -11.75
N PHE A 161 14.96 -8.93 -12.16
CA PHE A 161 15.44 -8.88 -13.55
C PHE A 161 16.53 -9.91 -13.78
#